data_AF-A0A8I1MRI3-F1
#
_entry.id   AF-A0A8I1MRI3-F1
#
_cell.length_a   1.000
_cell.length_b   1.000
_cell.length_c   1.000
_cell.angle_alpha   90.00
_cell.angle_beta   90.00
_cell.angle_gamma   90.00
#
_symmetry.space_group_name_H-M   'P 1'
#
loop_
_entity.id
_entity.type
_entity.pdbx_description
1 polymer ?
#
loop_
_entity_poly.entity_id
_entity_poly.type
_entity_poly.pdbx_seq_one_letter_code
_entity_poly.pdbx_strand_id
1 'polypeptide(L)'
;MGWSQDHLATKLQIVGMEHATRKKVCKIESREVWVSDDDMLFISRVLRVDLKDLFPPKIIGAKRLYEAITEAKASPYGCLIFGFLFCPELGAWAANISSTVASV
;
A
#
# COMPACT_ATOMS: atom_id res chain seq x y z
N MET A 1 -5.85 -15.78 4.78
CA MET A 1 -6.03 -14.52 5.53
C MET A 1 -6.48 -13.42 4.58
N GLY A 2 -7.69 -13.56 4.04
CA GLY A 2 -8.30 -12.63 3.09
C GLY A 2 -8.75 -11.34 3.78
N TRP A 3 -7.95 -10.28 3.66
CA TRP A 3 -8.42 -8.94 3.95
C TRP A 3 -9.26 -8.45 2.78
N SER A 4 -10.46 -7.95 3.05
CA SER A 4 -11.21 -7.15 2.10
C SER A 4 -10.94 -5.67 2.35
N GLN A 5 -11.11 -4.84 1.33
CA GLN A 5 -11.00 -3.38 1.46
C GLN A 5 -11.96 -2.82 2.51
N ASP A 6 -13.16 -3.39 2.63
CA ASP A 6 -14.14 -3.03 3.66
C ASP A 6 -13.63 -3.36 5.06
N HIS A 7 -13.06 -4.56 5.24
CA HIS A 7 -12.51 -4.98 6.53
C HIS A 7 -11.33 -4.10 6.96
N LEU A 8 -10.44 -3.73 6.03
CA LEU A 8 -9.36 -2.79 6.29
C LEU A 8 -9.88 -1.40 6.66
N ALA A 9 -10.87 -0.88 5.92
CA ALA A 9 -11.49 0.40 6.21
C ALA A 9 -12.12 0.43 7.62
N THR A 10 -12.88 -0.60 8.01
CA THR A 10 -13.46 -0.70 9.35
C THR A 10 -12.39 -0.70 10.43
N LYS A 11 -11.29 -1.45 10.26
CA LYS A 11 -10.19 -1.45 11.24
C LYS A 11 -9.51 -0.10 11.35
N LEU A 12 -9.31 0.61 10.23
CA LEU A 12 -8.75 1.96 10.22
C LEU A 12 -9.63 2.95 10.98
N GLN A 13 -10.95 2.88 10.79
CA GLN A 13 -11.90 3.70 11.55
C GLN A 13 -11.81 3.42 13.05
N ILE A 14 -11.77 2.14 13.46
CA ILE A 14 -11.67 1.75 14.88
C ILE A 14 -10.41 2.32 15.56
N VAL A 15 -9.28 2.42 14.84
CA VAL A 15 -8.03 2.97 15.41
C VAL A 15 -7.95 4.51 15.36
N GLY A 16 -9.00 5.19 14.85
CA GLY A 16 -9.12 6.64 14.86
C GLY A 16 -8.97 7.33 13.49
N MET A 17 -8.84 6.59 12.38
CA MET A 17 -8.83 7.17 11.04
C MET A 17 -10.28 7.33 10.53
N GLU A 18 -11.00 8.32 11.05
CA GLU A 18 -12.45 8.50 10.85
C GLU A 18 -12.87 8.54 9.37
N HIS A 19 -12.05 9.16 8.51
CA HIS A 19 -12.31 9.28 7.07
C HIS A 19 -11.92 8.03 6.26
N ALA A 20 -11.53 6.93 6.90
CA ALA A 20 -11.26 5.68 6.20
C ALA A 20 -12.56 5.12 5.62
N THR A 21 -12.59 4.91 4.31
CA THR A 21 -13.70 4.27 3.59
C THR A 21 -13.12 3.22 2.64
N ARG A 22 -13.93 2.23 2.23
CA ARG A 22 -13.52 1.25 1.20
C ARG A 22 -12.96 1.93 -0.04
N LYS A 23 -13.61 3.01 -0.49
CA LYS A 23 -13.16 3.80 -1.65
C LYS A 23 -11.80 4.46 -1.42
N LYS A 24 -11.54 5.00 -0.22
CA LYS A 24 -10.22 5.54 0.13
C LYS A 24 -9.16 4.43 0.14
N VAL A 25 -9.45 3.30 0.78
CA VAL A 25 -8.55 2.13 0.80
C VAL A 25 -8.23 1.66 -0.63
N CYS A 26 -9.23 1.53 -1.49
CA CYS A 26 -9.04 1.16 -2.90
C CYS A 26 -8.10 2.11 -3.64
N LYS A 27 -8.23 3.43 -3.41
CA LYS A 27 -7.34 4.45 -4.00
C LYS A 27 -5.92 4.40 -3.46
N ILE A 28 -5.76 4.07 -2.18
CA ILE A 28 -4.44 3.90 -1.56
C ILE A 28 -3.75 2.68 -2.19
N GLU A 29 -4.46 1.56 -2.28
CA GLU A 29 -3.96 0.32 -2.91
C GLU A 29 -3.60 0.52 -4.40
N SER A 30 -4.42 1.28 -5.15
CA SER A 30 -4.14 1.62 -6.55
C SER A 30 -3.17 2.78 -6.75
N ARG A 31 -2.63 3.37 -5.67
CA ARG A 31 -1.72 4.54 -5.70
C ARG A 31 -2.31 5.79 -6.38
N GLU A 32 -3.63 5.91 -6.40
CA GLU A 32 -4.36 7.06 -6.95
C GLU A 32 -4.45 8.25 -5.98
N VAL A 33 -4.11 8.04 -4.70
CA VAL A 33 -4.17 9.08 -3.68
C VAL A 33 -2.89 9.09 -2.85
N TRP A 34 -2.51 10.29 -2.44
CA TRP A 34 -1.45 10.50 -1.47
C TRP A 34 -1.95 10.16 -0.07
N VAL A 35 -1.10 9.50 0.72
CA VAL A 35 -1.36 9.18 2.13
C VAL A 35 -0.62 10.22 2.97
N SER A 36 -1.31 10.89 3.88
CA SER A 36 -0.67 11.81 4.82
C SER A 36 0.18 11.04 5.84
N ASP A 37 1.11 11.74 6.49
CA ASP A 37 1.94 11.13 7.53
C ASP A 37 1.09 10.56 8.69
N ASP A 38 0.01 11.27 9.06
CA ASP A 38 -0.96 10.80 10.07
C ASP A 38 -1.68 9.52 9.62
N ASP A 39 -2.12 9.45 8.35
CA ASP A 39 -2.77 8.27 7.81
C ASP A 39 -1.81 7.06 7.80
N MET A 40 -0.52 7.27 7.54
CA MET A 40 0.48 6.20 7.59
C MET A 40 0.66 5.62 9.01
N LEU A 41 0.52 6.43 10.07
CA LEU A 41 0.57 5.94 11.45
C LEU A 41 -0.60 4.99 11.77
N PHE A 42 -1.81 5.27 11.27
CA PHE A 42 -2.95 4.37 11.45
C PHE A 42 -2.79 3.08 10.64
N ILE A 43 -2.31 3.20 9.40
CA ILE A 43 -2.08 2.05 8.51
C ILE A 43 -1.03 1.11 9.11
N SER A 44 0.11 1.63 9.55
CA SER A 44 1.17 0.82 10.20
C SER A 44 0.65 0.09 11.44
N ARG A 45 -0.17 0.77 12.27
CA ARG A 45 -0.81 0.18 13.46
C ARG A 45 -1.76 -0.97 13.10
N VAL A 46 -2.63 -0.80 12.10
CA VAL A 46 -3.60 -1.83 11.69
C VAL A 46 -2.91 -3.02 11.03
N LEU A 47 -1.90 -2.78 10.19
CA LEU A 47 -1.13 -3.82 9.52
C LEU A 47 -0.08 -4.48 10.43
N ARG A 48 0.20 -3.88 11.60
CA ARG A 48 1.21 -4.34 12.56
C ARG A 48 2.62 -4.43 11.97
N VAL A 49 2.98 -3.42 11.19
CA VAL A 49 4.30 -3.27 10.54
C VAL A 49 4.98 -1.99 11.03
N ASP A 50 6.30 -1.91 10.92
CA ASP A 50 7.00 -0.66 11.23
C ASP A 50 6.66 0.39 10.16
N LEU A 51 6.61 1.67 10.55
CA LEU A 51 6.33 2.78 9.63
C LEU A 51 7.31 2.80 8.44
N LYS A 52 8.57 2.43 8.69
CA LYS A 52 9.62 2.34 7.66
C LYS A 52 9.27 1.34 6.55
N ASP A 53 8.52 0.28 6.88
CA ASP A 53 8.17 -0.80 5.95
C ASP A 53 7.03 -0.41 5.00
N LEU A 54 6.32 0.71 5.28
CA LEU A 54 5.34 1.28 4.36
C LEU A 54 5.99 2.03 3.19
N PHE A 55 7.27 2.41 3.31
CA PHE A 55 7.98 3.09 2.25
C PHE A 55 8.58 2.09 1.26
N PRO A 56 8.57 2.41 -0.04
CA PRO A 56 9.36 1.67 -1.02
C PRO A 56 10.83 1.54 -0.57
N PRO A 57 11.42 0.32 -0.58
CA PRO A 57 12.81 0.09 -0.16
C PRO A 57 13.83 1.03 -0.82
N LYS A 58 13.57 1.45 -2.06
CA LYS A 58 14.42 2.35 -2.83
C LYS A 58 14.51 3.78 -2.25
N ILE A 59 13.54 4.17 -1.43
CA ILE A 59 13.51 5.49 -0.77
C ILE A 59 14.30 5.44 0.54
N ILE A 60 14.31 4.28 1.22
CA ILE A 60 14.98 4.08 2.49
C ILE A 60 16.50 4.11 2.28
N GLY A 61 17.18 5.10 2.86
CA GLY A 61 18.64 5.26 2.73
C GLY A 61 19.12 5.83 1.39
N ALA A 62 18.22 6.36 0.56
CA ALA A 62 18.59 7.00 -0.70
C ALA A 62 19.48 8.23 -0.47
N LYS A 63 20.66 8.27 -1.10
CA LYS A 63 21.54 9.47 -1.08
C LYS A 63 20.89 10.69 -1.73
N ARG A 64 19.99 10.48 -2.70
CA ARG A 64 19.24 11.50 -3.42
C ARG A 64 17.75 11.18 -3.38
N LEU A 65 17.10 11.65 -2.31
CA LEU A 65 15.70 11.35 -2.03
C LEU A 65 14.74 11.73 -3.17
N TYR A 66 14.96 12.90 -3.77
CA TYR A 66 14.13 13.41 -4.88
C TYR A 66 14.14 12.49 -6.10
N GLU A 67 15.33 12.01 -6.49
CA GLU A 67 15.50 11.07 -7.61
C GLU A 67 14.81 9.73 -7.29
N ALA A 68 15.04 9.20 -6.08
CA ALA A 68 14.41 7.95 -5.63
C ALA A 68 12.88 8.01 -5.63
N ILE A 69 12.29 9.13 -5.17
CA ILE A 69 10.83 9.34 -5.21
C ILE A 69 10.34 9.42 -6.67
N THR A 70 11.04 10.15 -7.52
CA THR A 70 10.65 10.33 -8.93
C THR A 70 10.67 8.99 -9.68
N GLU A 71 11.70 8.18 -9.45
CA GLU A 71 11.81 6.83 -10.01
C GLU A 71 10.75 5.87 -9.44
N ALA A 72 10.45 5.96 -8.14
CA ALA A 72 9.40 5.17 -7.52
C ALA A 72 8.01 5.49 -8.09
N LYS A 73 7.76 6.77 -8.41
CA LYS A 73 6.53 7.23 -9.10
C LYS A 73 6.47 6.77 -10.56
N ALA A 74 7.61 6.77 -11.26
CA ALA A 74 7.68 6.43 -12.68
C ALA A 74 7.46 4.93 -12.93
N SER A 75 7.70 4.06 -11.93
CA SER A 75 7.50 2.62 -12.06
C SER A 75 6.04 2.24 -11.74
N PRO A 76 5.26 1.74 -12.73
CA PRO A 76 3.91 1.21 -12.48
C PRO A 76 3.93 0.04 -11.48
N TYR A 77 5.06 -0.66 -11.42
CA TYR A 77 5.32 -1.82 -10.57
C TYR A 77 6.13 -1.50 -9.31
N GLY A 78 6.31 -0.19 -8.99
CA GLY A 78 7.30 0.31 -8.02
C GLY A 78 7.49 -0.61 -6.82
N CYS A 79 8.62 -1.34 -6.83
CA CYS A 79 9.10 -2.25 -5.79
C CYS A 79 8.05 -3.19 -5.16
N LEU A 80 7.01 -3.60 -5.90
CA LEU A 80 6.03 -4.59 -5.42
C LEU A 80 6.62 -6.02 -5.34
N ILE A 81 7.89 -6.25 -5.70
CA ILE A 81 8.45 -7.61 -5.77
C ILE A 81 9.14 -8.05 -4.47
N PHE A 82 9.57 -7.15 -3.57
CA PHE A 82 10.28 -7.56 -2.34
C PHE A 82 9.51 -7.39 -1.03
N GLY A 83 8.55 -6.47 -0.94
CA GLY A 83 7.68 -6.34 0.25
C GLY A 83 6.61 -7.43 0.38
N PHE A 84 6.23 -8.06 -0.75
CA PHE A 84 5.18 -9.09 -0.80
C PHE A 84 5.68 -10.49 -0.44
N LEU A 85 7.00 -10.69 -0.38
CA LEU A 85 7.60 -12.00 -0.06
C LEU A 85 7.51 -12.35 1.44
N PHE A 86 7.17 -11.39 2.31
CA PHE A 86 7.01 -11.63 3.75
C PHE A 86 5.55 -11.84 4.19
N CYS A 87 4.58 -11.81 3.27
CA CYS A 87 3.18 -12.03 3.60
C CYS A 87 2.52 -12.96 2.57
N PRO A 88 2.44 -14.30 2.82
CA PRO A 88 1.95 -15.29 1.86
C PRO A 88 0.48 -15.12 1.45
N GLU A 89 -0.22 -14.15 2.03
CA GLU A 89 -1.67 -13.97 1.94
C GLU A 89 -2.09 -12.83 1.00
N LEU A 90 -1.16 -11.95 0.61
CA LEU A 90 -1.41 -10.85 -0.34
C LEU A 90 -1.18 -11.27 -1.81
N GLY A 91 -0.50 -12.39 -2.05
CA GLY A 91 -0.21 -12.91 -3.39
C GLY A 91 -1.45 -13.37 -4.18
N ALA A 92 -2.51 -13.79 -3.48
CA ALA A 92 -3.75 -14.23 -4.10
C ALA A 92 -4.54 -13.09 -4.77
N TRP A 93 -4.32 -11.84 -4.37
CA TRP A 93 -5.01 -10.67 -4.92
C TRP A 93 -4.38 -10.17 -6.24
N ALA A 94 -3.06 -10.30 -6.39
CA ALA A 94 -2.34 -9.86 -7.59
C ALA A 94 -2.68 -10.69 -8.85
N ALA A 95 -3.03 -11.97 -8.68
CA ALA A 95 -3.40 -12.84 -9.80
C ALA A 95 -4.69 -12.39 -10.51
N ASN A 96 -5.67 -11.85 -9.76
CA ASN A 96 -6.93 -11.39 -10.34
C ASN A 96 -6.79 -10.06 -11.10
N ILE A 97 -5.90 -9.16 -10.64
CA ILE A 97 -5.66 -7.89 -11.36
C ILE A 97 -4.97 -8.18 -12.70
N SER A 98 -4.00 -9.11 -12.73
CA SER A 98 -3.31 -9.48 -13.96
C SER A 98 -4.24 -10.12 -15.00
N SER A 99 -5.31 -10.81 -14.59
CA SER A 99 -6.28 -11.39 -15.53
C SER A 99 -7.27 -10.39 -16.13
N THR A 100 -7.54 -9.26 -15.46
CA THR A 100 -8.49 -8.25 -15.96
C THR A 100 -7.86 -7.29 -16.97
N VAL A 101 -6.56 -7.00 -16.87
CA VAL A 101 -5.85 -6.20 -17.89
C VAL A 101 -5.41 -7.01 -19.12
N ALA A 102 -5.55 -8.34 -19.11
CA ALA A 102 -5.28 -9.18 -20.27
C ALA A 102 -6.52 -9.41 -21.16
N SER A 103 -7.70 -8.86 -20.80
CA SER A 103 -8.95 -9.03 -21.56
C SER A 103 -9.58 -7.72 -22.06
N VAL A 104 -8.80 -6.65 -22.25
CA VAL A 104 -9.24 -5.42 -22.93
C VAL A 104 -8.24 -5.05 -24.01
#